data_AF-A0A6G2QZU6-F1
#
_entry.id   AF-A0A6G2QZU6-F1
#
_cell.length_a   1.000
_cell.length_b   1.000
_cell.length_c   1.000
_cell.angle_alpha   90.00
_cell.angle_beta   90.00
_cell.angle_gamma   90.00
#
_symmetry.space_group_name_H-M   'P 1'
#
loop_
_entity.id
_entity.type
_entity.pdbx_description
1 polymer ?
#
loop_
_entity_poly.entity_id
_entity_poly.type
_entity_poly.pdbx_seq_one_letter_code
_entity_poly.pdbx_strand_id
1 'polypeptide(L)'
;MGSQKGLRPEDAGDAAEFVALMRRAKERSGLTYRELEQRAARHGDVLARSTLANALARHALPRPDLVAAFVRACEGEDQVERWLAARDRLAE
;
A
#
# COMPACT_ATOMS: atom_id res chain seq x y z
N MET A 1 -5.25 8.49 -25.92
CA MET A 1 -5.61 7.71 -24.70
C MET A 1 -4.36 7.49 -23.87
N GLY A 2 -4.11 8.37 -22.91
CA GLY A 2 -3.02 8.15 -21.95
C GLY A 2 -3.42 6.99 -21.04
N SER A 3 -2.88 5.81 -21.29
CA SER A 3 -2.95 4.69 -20.35
C SER A 3 -2.18 5.12 -19.10
N GLN A 4 -2.87 5.79 -18.18
CA GLN A 4 -2.36 6.08 -16.84
C GLN A 4 -2.19 4.73 -16.18
N LYS A 5 -0.99 4.18 -16.32
CA LYS A 5 -0.55 2.86 -15.82
C LYS A 5 -0.64 2.92 -14.29
N GLY A 6 -1.85 2.72 -13.77
CA GLY A 6 -2.09 2.56 -12.34
C GLY A 6 -1.19 1.45 -11.85
N LEU A 7 -0.58 1.65 -10.69
CA LEU A 7 0.24 0.62 -10.06
C LEU A 7 -0.61 -0.62 -9.91
N ARG A 8 -0.31 -1.65 -10.70
CA ARG A 8 -1.01 -2.92 -10.70
C ARG A 8 -0.35 -3.80 -9.64
N PRO A 9 -0.96 -3.97 -8.46
CA PRO A 9 -0.38 -4.79 -7.40
C PRO A 9 -0.26 -6.26 -7.82
N GLU A 10 -1.10 -6.70 -8.76
CA GLU A 10 -1.07 -8.04 -9.37
C GLU A 10 0.17 -8.33 -10.23
N ASP A 11 0.90 -7.31 -10.68
CA ASP A 11 2.16 -7.49 -11.42
C ASP A 11 3.32 -7.91 -10.48
N ALA A 12 3.16 -7.80 -9.15
CA ALA A 12 4.20 -8.24 -8.21
C ALA A 12 4.24 -9.77 -8.11
N GLY A 13 5.40 -10.35 -8.36
CA GLY A 13 5.64 -11.79 -8.18
C GLY A 13 6.08 -12.18 -6.76
N ASP A 14 6.56 -11.22 -5.97
CA ASP A 14 7.09 -11.44 -4.63
C ASP A 14 6.81 -10.28 -3.67
N ALA A 15 6.99 -10.52 -2.37
CA ALA A 15 6.84 -9.51 -1.32
C ALA A 15 7.70 -8.25 -1.55
N ALA A 16 8.91 -8.41 -2.08
CA ALA A 16 9.80 -7.29 -2.39
C ALA A 16 9.25 -6.40 -3.52
N GLU A 17 8.72 -7.01 -4.58
CA GLU A 17 8.07 -6.27 -5.67
C GLU A 17 6.80 -5.57 -5.21
N PHE A 18 5.99 -6.24 -4.39
CA PHE A 18 4.79 -5.65 -3.82
C PHE A 18 5.11 -4.42 -2.97
N VAL A 19 6.14 -4.50 -2.13
CA VAL A 19 6.63 -3.36 -1.33
C VAL A 19 7.18 -2.24 -2.23
N ALA A 20 7.87 -2.58 -3.32
CA ALA A 20 8.33 -1.59 -4.29
C ALA A 20 7.16 -0.85 -4.97
N LEU A 21 6.07 -1.56 -5.28
CA LEU A 21 4.84 -0.94 -5.78
C LEU A 21 4.21 -0.01 -4.75
N MET A 22 4.14 -0.40 -3.47
CA MET A 22 3.63 0.49 -2.41
C MET A 22 4.48 1.77 -2.29
N ARG A 23 5.81 1.66 -2.39
CA ARG A 23 6.70 2.84 -2.39
C ARG A 23 6.36 3.78 -3.55
N ARG A 24 6.19 3.23 -4.76
CA ARG A 24 5.79 4.02 -5.93
C ARG A 24 4.41 4.66 -5.75
N ALA A 25 3.46 3.97 -5.11
CA ALA A 25 2.13 4.52 -4.82
C ALA A 25 2.23 5.72 -3.88
N LYS A 26 3.03 5.59 -2.83
CA LYS A 26 3.33 6.68 -1.90
C LYS A 26 3.95 7.87 -2.62
N GLU A 27 5.00 7.63 -3.43
CA GLU A 27 5.71 8.70 -4.16
C GLU A 27 4.78 9.43 -5.13
N ARG A 28 3.92 8.68 -5.84
CA ARG A 28 2.95 9.24 -6.78
C ARG A 28 1.85 10.04 -6.08
N SER A 29 1.41 9.59 -4.91
CA SER A 29 0.41 10.28 -4.08
C SER A 29 0.97 11.57 -3.45
N GLY A 30 2.30 11.70 -3.35
CA GLY A 30 2.97 12.86 -2.75
C GLY A 30 2.79 12.98 -1.23
N LEU A 31 2.16 11.99 -0.60
CA LEU A 31 1.83 12.02 0.82
C LEU A 31 3.05 11.74 1.71
N THR A 32 3.16 12.53 2.77
CA THR A 32 4.11 12.25 3.85
C THR A 32 3.61 11.11 4.75
N TYR A 33 4.52 10.48 5.49
CA TYR A 33 4.13 9.45 6.48
C TYR A 33 3.12 9.97 7.50
N ARG A 34 3.21 11.26 7.86
CA ARG A 34 2.28 11.90 8.80
C ARG A 34 0.87 12.04 8.21
N GLU A 35 0.77 12.40 6.94
CA GLU A 35 -0.53 12.51 6.27
C GLU A 35 -1.18 11.16 6.03
N LEU A 36 -0.38 10.14 5.73
CA LEU A 36 -0.84 8.75 5.66
C LEU A 36 -1.45 8.30 7.00
N GLU A 37 -0.75 8.55 8.11
CA GLU A 37 -1.24 8.23 9.45
C GLU A 37 -2.53 8.98 9.77
N GLN A 38 -2.62 10.28 9.46
CA GLN A 38 -3.85 11.05 9.68
C GLN A 38 -5.01 10.58 8.80
N ARG A 39 -4.77 10.25 7.53
CA ARG A 39 -5.81 9.71 6.64
C ARG A 39 -6.30 8.36 7.14
N ALA A 40 -5.39 7.45 7.48
CA ALA A 40 -5.75 6.18 8.07
C ALA A 40 -6.60 6.38 9.34
N ALA A 41 -6.17 7.28 10.24
CA ALA A 41 -6.90 7.57 11.47
C ALA A 41 -8.31 8.13 11.21
N ARG A 42 -8.50 8.92 10.15
CA ARG A 42 -9.83 9.40 9.72
C ARG A 42 -10.75 8.29 9.25
N HIS A 43 -10.18 7.19 8.73
CA HIS A 43 -10.92 5.99 8.34
C HIS A 43 -11.07 4.96 9.47
N GLY A 44 -10.55 5.26 10.66
CA GLY A 44 -10.57 4.35 11.82
C GLY A 44 -9.37 3.39 11.89
N ASP A 45 -8.42 3.50 10.96
CA ASP A 45 -7.23 2.68 10.89
C ASP A 45 -6.03 3.36 11.58
N VAL A 46 -5.19 2.58 12.27
CA VAL A 46 -3.96 3.12 12.88
C VAL A 46 -2.75 2.67 12.07
N LEU A 47 -2.21 3.61 11.29
CA LEU A 47 -1.05 3.36 10.43
C LEU A 47 0.20 4.01 11.02
N ALA A 48 0.73 3.40 12.07
CA ALA A 48 1.90 3.93 12.77
C ALA A 48 3.08 4.07 11.81
N ARG A 49 3.65 5.29 11.74
CA ARG A 49 4.82 5.60 10.90
C ARG A 49 5.94 4.56 11.01
N SER A 50 6.25 4.11 12.22
CA SER A 50 7.32 3.14 12.49
C SER A 50 7.02 1.77 11.89
N THR A 51 5.76 1.32 11.95
CA THR A 51 5.32 0.05 11.35
C THR A 51 5.38 0.12 9.84
N LEU A 52 4.90 1.22 9.24
CA LEU A 52 4.96 1.41 7.79
C LEU A 52 6.40 1.50 7.30
N ALA A 53 7.25 2.29 7.96
CA ALA A 53 8.66 2.39 7.62
C ALA A 53 9.38 1.03 7.72
N ASN A 54 9.09 0.25 8.75
CA ASN A 54 9.68 -1.08 8.92
C ASN A 54 9.15 -2.08 7.88
N ALA A 55 7.85 -2.05 7.56
CA ALA A 55 7.25 -2.88 6.51
C ALA A 55 7.85 -2.57 5.14
N LEU A 56 7.99 -1.28 4.82
CA LEU A 56 8.64 -0.85 3.58
C LEU A 56 10.13 -1.18 3.55
N ALA A 57 10.82 -1.20 4.70
CA ALA A 57 12.24 -1.50 4.79
C ALA A 57 12.55 -3.00 4.74
N ARG A 58 11.71 -3.86 5.32
CA ARG A 58 11.95 -5.31 5.41
C ARG A 58 11.67 -6.08 4.13
N HIS A 59 11.08 -5.45 3.11
CA HIS A 59 10.69 -6.12 1.85
C HIS A 59 9.84 -7.38 2.10
N ALA A 60 9.13 -7.40 3.23
CA ALA A 60 8.31 -8.52 3.68
C ALA A 60 6.83 -8.19 3.45
N LEU A 61 6.02 -9.24 3.28
CA LEU A 61 4.61 -9.09 2.99
C LEU A 61 3.90 -8.40 4.17
N PRO A 62 3.36 -7.19 4.00
CA PRO A 62 2.69 -6.50 5.08
C PRO A 62 1.39 -7.21 5.46
N ARG A 63 0.89 -6.93 6.67
CA ARG A 63 -0.44 -7.40 7.08
C ARG A 63 -1.52 -6.78 6.18
N PRO A 64 -2.61 -7.51 5.91
CA PRO A 64 -3.68 -7.05 5.03
C PRO A 64 -4.29 -5.73 5.53
N ASP A 65 -4.53 -5.57 6.83
CA ASP A 65 -4.96 -4.30 7.44
C ASP A 65 -4.08 -3.10 7.07
N LEU A 66 -2.75 -3.26 7.15
CA LEU A 66 -1.81 -2.19 6.85
C LEU A 66 -1.86 -1.82 5.36
N VAL A 67 -1.93 -2.83 4.49
CA VAL A 67 -2.09 -2.63 3.03
C VAL A 67 -3.39 -1.89 2.75
N ALA A 68 -4.50 -2.32 3.35
CA ALA A 68 -5.81 -1.71 3.16
C ALA A 68 -5.82 -0.24 3.57
N ALA A 69 -5.34 0.06 4.78
CA ALA A 69 -5.27 1.44 5.29
C ALA A 69 -4.35 2.32 4.44
N PHE A 70 -3.21 1.79 3.97
CA PHE A 70 -2.27 2.52 3.12
C PHE A 70 -2.87 2.83 1.74
N VAL A 71 -3.46 1.82 1.09
CA VAL A 71 -4.05 1.95 -0.25
C VAL A 71 -5.28 2.86 -0.20
N ARG A 72 -6.14 2.70 0.81
CA ARG A 72 -7.28 3.60 1.05
C ARG A 72 -6.84 5.05 1.16
N ALA A 73 -5.73 5.31 1.84
CA ALA A 73 -5.18 6.66 2.00
C ALA A 73 -4.52 7.22 0.73
N CYS A 74 -3.81 6.38 -0.05
CA CYS A 74 -3.05 6.81 -1.23
C CYS A 74 -3.84 6.80 -2.55
N GLU A 75 -4.55 5.71 -2.81
CA GLU A 75 -5.21 5.41 -4.10
C GLU A 75 -6.74 5.39 -3.98
N GLY A 76 -7.28 5.24 -2.77
CA GLY A 76 -8.72 5.20 -2.49
C GLY A 76 -9.23 3.79 -2.19
N GLU A 77 -10.46 3.71 -1.69
CA GLU A 77 -11.07 2.47 -1.20
C GLU A 77 -11.28 1.41 -2.30
N ASP A 78 -11.62 1.83 -3.53
CA ASP A 78 -11.81 0.94 -4.70
C ASP A 78 -10.57 0.09 -5.02
N GLN A 79 -9.38 0.63 -4.74
CA GLN A 79 -8.13 -0.07 -5.00
C GLN A 79 -7.76 -1.04 -3.88
N VAL A 80 -8.35 -0.92 -2.68
CA VAL A 80 -7.99 -1.75 -1.51
C VAL A 80 -8.14 -3.23 -1.82
N GLU A 81 -9.28 -3.64 -2.36
CA GLU A 81 -9.55 -5.05 -2.68
C GLU A 81 -8.53 -5.62 -3.67
N ARG A 82 -8.14 -4.85 -4.68
CA ARG A 82 -7.12 -5.27 -5.66
C ARG A 82 -5.75 -5.49 -5.03
N TRP A 83 -5.35 -4.60 -4.13
CA TRP A 83 -4.07 -4.72 -3.42
C TRP A 83 -4.08 -5.86 -2.41
N LEU A 84 -5.20 -6.07 -1.72
CA LEU A 84 -5.36 -7.20 -0.80
C LEU A 84 -5.32 -8.54 -1.54
N ALA A 85 -6.01 -8.66 -2.67
CA ALA A 85 -6.02 -9.89 -3.47
C ALA A 85 -4.62 -10.23 -4.01
N ALA A 86 -3.87 -9.24 -4.49
CA ALA A 86 -2.49 -9.45 -4.91
C ALA A 86 -1.59 -9.88 -3.75
N ARG A 87 -1.72 -9.23 -2.58
CA ARG A 87 -1.00 -9.62 -1.37
C ARG A 87 -1.36 -11.04 -0.93
N ASP A 88 -2.63 -11.44 -1.00
CA ASP A 88 -3.08 -12.77 -0.63
C ASP A 88 -2.44 -13.85 -1.50
N ARG A 89 -2.38 -13.64 -2.82
CA ARG A 89 -1.67 -14.54 -3.76
C ARG A 89 -0.18 -14.72 -3.45
N LEU A 90 0.45 -13.71 -2.85
CA LEU A 90 1.86 -13.74 -2.45
C LEU A 90 2.08 -14.36 -1.06
N ALA A 91 1.01 -14.56 -0.30
CA ALA A 91 1.04 -15.21 1.01
C ALA A 91 0.84 -16.73 0.92
N GLU A 92 0.30 -17.22 -0.21
CA GLU A 92 0.18 -18.64 -0.60
C GLU A 92 1.52 -19.22 -1.07
#